data_AF-A0A960FTM9-F1
#
_entry.id   AF-A0A960FTM9-F1
#
_cell.length_a   1.000
_cell.length_b   1.000
_cell.length_c   1.000
_cell.angle_alpha   90.00
_cell.angle_beta   90.00
_cell.angle_gamma   90.00
#
_symmetry.space_group_name_H-M   'P 1'
#
loop_
_entity.id
_entity.type
_entity.pdbx_description
1 polymer ?
#
loop_
_entity_poly.entity_id
_entity_poly.type
_entity_poly.pdbx_seq_one_letter_code
_entity_poly.pdbx_strand_id
1 'polypeptide(L)'
;NTCTFCIVPSLRGKEKDRRPGEILAEVEALVAEGVSEITLLGQNVNSYGVEFGDRQAFSKLLRSCGSVAGLERVRFTSPHPAEFTDDVIEAMAETPNVMPQLHMPLQSGSDKVLRDMRRSYRQKKFLGIIERVRAAMPDAAITTDIIVGFPGETEEDFAETLHVVREARFSGAFTFQYSKRPGTPAAALPDQIPPAVVKDRYERLVSLVDEIAWEENKRLVGRHVELMVAEGEGRKDAATHRLSGRGPDNRLVHFSFDPVVEEGALAPVSKPRPGDLVTVEVTYAAPHHLVADRFVEVRRTRSGDAWEARTAAPATGTAGVPLGMPAVGVPAPLPDAPVCG
;
A
#
# COMPACT_ATOMS: atom_id res chain seq x y z
N ASN A 1 -20.32 0.13 2.86
CA ASN A 1 -19.69 -0.30 4.12
C ASN A 1 -19.66 0.84 5.14
N THR A 2 -20.59 0.90 6.10
CA THR A 2 -20.66 2.00 7.09
C THR A 2 -20.02 1.60 8.41
N CYS A 3 -18.77 2.00 8.63
CA CYS A 3 -18.02 1.71 9.86
C CYS A 3 -18.44 2.66 10.99
N THR A 4 -18.39 2.22 12.26
CA THR A 4 -18.80 3.07 13.39
C THR A 4 -17.79 4.15 13.76
N PHE A 5 -16.53 4.02 13.35
CA PHE A 5 -15.45 4.95 13.71
C PHE A 5 -14.97 5.83 12.56
N CYS A 6 -15.35 5.52 11.31
CA CYS A 6 -14.86 6.23 10.13
C CYS A 6 -15.82 7.38 9.75
N ILE A 7 -15.29 8.60 9.66
CA ILE A 7 -16.07 9.78 9.22
C ILE A 7 -16.15 9.91 7.69
N VAL A 8 -15.28 9.20 6.96
CA VAL A 8 -15.11 9.34 5.50
C VAL A 8 -16.41 9.17 4.71
N PRO A 9 -17.29 8.18 4.99
CA PRO A 9 -18.53 8.03 4.23
C PRO A 9 -19.43 9.27 4.27
N SER A 10 -19.44 9.99 5.39
CA SER A 10 -20.23 11.22 5.54
C SER A 10 -19.65 12.40 4.76
N LEU A 11 -18.35 12.37 4.45
CA LEU A 11 -17.64 13.47 3.78
C LEU A 11 -17.49 13.26 2.27
N ARG A 12 -17.36 12.02 1.80
CA ARG A 12 -17.07 11.70 0.39
C ARG A 12 -18.30 11.38 -0.47
N GLY A 13 -19.48 11.27 0.14
CA GLY A 13 -20.71 10.94 -0.58
C GLY A 13 -20.78 9.48 -1.01
N LYS A 14 -21.70 9.15 -1.92
CA LYS A 14 -21.89 7.79 -2.43
C LYS A 14 -20.73 7.41 -3.36
N GLU A 15 -20.22 6.21 -3.19
CA GLU A 15 -19.23 5.60 -4.07
C GLU A 15 -19.76 5.55 -5.51
N LYS A 16 -18.88 5.80 -6.48
CA LYS A 16 -19.16 5.73 -7.91
C LYS A 16 -18.03 5.01 -8.61
N ASP A 17 -18.37 4.09 -9.49
CA ASP A 17 -17.41 3.36 -10.30
C ASP A 17 -17.18 4.07 -11.64
N ARG A 18 -15.92 4.35 -11.96
CA ARG A 18 -15.54 4.84 -13.30
C ARG A 18 -15.65 3.72 -14.32
N ARG A 19 -15.88 4.04 -15.59
CA ARG A 19 -15.92 3.00 -16.64
C ARG A 19 -14.52 2.39 -16.82
N PRO A 20 -14.38 1.06 -17.01
CA PRO A 20 -13.06 0.43 -17.12
C PRO A 20 -12.19 1.04 -18.22
N GLY A 21 -12.80 1.38 -19.36
CA GLY A 21 -12.09 2.01 -20.48
C GLY A 21 -11.55 3.41 -20.16
N GLU A 22 -12.19 4.18 -19.28
CA GLU A 22 -11.67 5.48 -18.84
C GLU A 22 -10.44 5.32 -17.94
N ILE A 23 -10.45 4.29 -17.08
CA ILE A 23 -9.31 3.97 -16.22
C ILE A 23 -8.14 3.48 -17.08
N LEU A 24 -8.38 2.56 -18.02
CA LEU A 24 -7.35 2.02 -18.89
C LEU A 24 -6.74 3.09 -19.81
N ALA A 25 -7.56 3.98 -20.38
CA ALA A 25 -7.05 5.09 -21.17
C ALA A 25 -6.15 6.04 -20.36
N GLU A 26 -6.48 6.30 -19.09
CA GLU A 26 -5.63 7.09 -18.19
C GLU A 26 -4.32 6.36 -17.87
N VAL A 27 -4.38 5.05 -17.60
CA VAL A 27 -3.19 4.22 -17.39
C VAL A 27 -2.28 4.25 -18.62
N GLU A 28 -2.82 4.05 -19.82
CA GLU A 28 -2.07 4.12 -21.09
C GLU A 28 -1.44 5.50 -21.30
N ALA A 29 -2.16 6.58 -21.00
CA ALA A 29 -1.64 7.94 -21.09
C ALA A 29 -0.46 8.18 -20.13
N LEU A 30 -0.59 7.76 -18.86
CA LEU A 30 0.49 7.89 -17.88
C LEU A 30 1.72 7.06 -18.27
N VAL A 31 1.52 5.84 -18.79
CA VAL A 31 2.62 4.99 -19.28
C VAL A 31 3.29 5.62 -20.51
N ALA A 32 2.53 6.28 -21.39
CA ALA A 32 3.09 7.03 -22.52
C ALA A 32 3.98 8.19 -22.04
N GLU A 33 3.63 8.84 -20.93
CA GLU A 33 4.45 9.88 -20.27
C GLU A 33 5.65 9.32 -19.47
N GLY A 34 5.83 8.01 -19.45
CA GLY A 34 6.97 7.34 -18.82
C GLY A 34 6.71 6.82 -17.40
N VAL A 35 5.47 6.83 -16.91
CA VAL A 35 5.14 6.19 -15.63
C VAL A 35 5.26 4.67 -15.74
N SER A 36 6.00 4.05 -14.82
CA SER A 36 6.21 2.59 -14.81
C SER A 36 5.46 1.85 -13.70
N GLU A 37 4.97 2.55 -12.66
CA GLU A 37 4.18 1.96 -11.58
C GLU A 37 2.87 2.72 -11.40
N ILE A 38 1.74 2.00 -11.38
CA ILE A 38 0.40 2.53 -11.15
C ILE A 38 -0.20 1.90 -9.90
N THR A 39 -0.81 2.74 -9.05
CA THR A 39 -1.62 2.26 -7.93
C THR A 39 -3.09 2.58 -8.18
N LEU A 40 -3.93 1.56 -8.27
CA LEU A 40 -5.38 1.69 -8.35
C LEU A 40 -5.94 2.05 -6.96
N LEU A 41 -6.69 3.15 -6.91
CA LEU A 41 -7.24 3.69 -5.66
C LEU A 41 -8.78 3.66 -5.68
N GLY A 42 -9.36 3.37 -4.53
CA GLY A 42 -10.79 3.43 -4.28
C GLY A 42 -11.07 3.50 -2.78
N GLN A 43 -12.28 3.91 -2.38
CA GLN A 43 -12.69 3.80 -0.97
C GLN A 43 -12.74 2.33 -0.53
N ASN A 44 -13.23 1.49 -1.44
CA ASN A 44 -13.23 0.05 -1.36
C ASN A 44 -12.91 -0.49 -2.75
N VAL A 45 -11.66 -0.83 -3.02
CA VAL A 45 -11.21 -1.03 -4.40
C VAL A 45 -11.81 -2.29 -5.05
N ASN A 46 -12.09 -3.32 -4.25
CA ASN A 46 -12.69 -4.57 -4.71
C ASN A 46 -14.22 -4.56 -4.76
N SER A 47 -14.89 -3.45 -4.41
CA SER A 47 -16.30 -3.24 -4.78
C SER A 47 -16.47 -2.74 -6.22
N TYR A 48 -15.35 -2.49 -6.93
CA TYR A 48 -15.40 -1.95 -8.27
C TYR A 48 -16.21 -2.83 -9.22
N GLY A 49 -17.22 -2.23 -9.85
CA GLY A 49 -18.15 -2.87 -10.78
C GLY A 49 -19.47 -3.28 -10.18
N VAL A 50 -19.65 -3.12 -8.87
CA VAL A 50 -20.95 -3.34 -8.22
C VAL A 50 -22.01 -2.36 -8.77
N GLU A 51 -21.66 -1.10 -9.04
CA GLU A 51 -22.63 -0.11 -9.54
C GLU A 51 -23.20 -0.48 -10.92
N PHE A 52 -22.37 -1.08 -11.78
CA PHE A 52 -22.76 -1.48 -13.13
C PHE A 52 -22.95 -3.00 -13.29
N GLY A 53 -23.05 -3.74 -12.18
CA GLY A 53 -23.51 -5.14 -12.14
C GLY A 53 -22.47 -6.21 -12.49
N ASP A 54 -21.18 -5.89 -12.54
CA ASP A 54 -20.10 -6.86 -12.80
C ASP A 54 -19.21 -7.02 -11.56
N ARG A 55 -19.47 -8.08 -10.78
CA ARG A 55 -18.71 -8.40 -9.57
C ARG A 55 -17.27 -8.82 -9.82
N GLN A 56 -16.90 -9.14 -11.07
CA GLN A 56 -15.55 -9.51 -11.46
C GLN A 56 -14.83 -8.36 -12.17
N ALA A 57 -15.41 -7.15 -12.21
CA ALA A 57 -14.81 -6.04 -12.94
C ALA A 57 -13.41 -5.69 -12.41
N PHE A 58 -13.18 -5.82 -11.10
CA PHE A 58 -11.88 -5.52 -10.52
C PHE A 58 -10.78 -6.50 -10.96
N SER A 59 -11.04 -7.82 -10.91
CA SER A 59 -10.09 -8.83 -11.36
C SER A 59 -9.84 -8.77 -12.88
N LYS A 60 -10.86 -8.41 -13.67
CA LYS A 60 -10.72 -8.09 -15.10
C LYS A 60 -9.88 -6.83 -15.34
N LEU A 61 -10.06 -5.79 -14.53
CA LEU A 61 -9.28 -4.57 -14.61
C LEU A 61 -7.80 -4.84 -14.31
N LEU A 62 -7.49 -5.62 -13.27
CA LEU A 62 -6.12 -6.04 -12.96
C LEU A 62 -5.46 -6.76 -14.15
N ARG A 63 -6.14 -7.75 -14.74
CA ARG A 63 -5.65 -8.45 -15.95
C ARG A 63 -5.49 -7.54 -17.15
N SER A 64 -6.39 -6.57 -17.30
CA SER A 64 -6.33 -5.58 -18.39
C SER A 64 -5.13 -4.65 -18.23
N CYS A 65 -4.81 -4.20 -17.02
CA CYS A 65 -3.56 -3.48 -16.73
C CYS A 65 -2.33 -4.33 -17.06
N GLY A 66 -2.41 -5.65 -16.87
CA GLY A 66 -1.39 -6.62 -17.31
C GLY A 66 -1.09 -6.63 -18.81
N SER A 67 -2.03 -6.14 -19.63
CA SER A 67 -1.88 -6.08 -21.08
C SER A 67 -1.36 -4.73 -21.58
N VAL A 68 -1.18 -3.74 -20.69
CA VAL A 68 -0.69 -2.40 -21.08
C VAL A 68 0.83 -2.45 -21.29
N ALA A 69 1.26 -2.29 -22.54
CA ALA A 69 2.66 -2.33 -22.91
C ALA A 69 3.46 -1.18 -22.24
N GLY A 70 4.50 -1.55 -21.50
CA GLY A 70 5.37 -0.61 -20.78
C GLY A 70 4.96 -0.33 -19.32
N LEU A 71 3.85 -0.91 -18.85
CA LEU A 71 3.48 -0.85 -17.43
C LEU A 71 4.20 -1.95 -16.64
N GLU A 72 5.22 -1.57 -15.88
CA GLU A 72 6.06 -2.51 -15.12
C GLU A 72 5.37 -3.03 -13.85
N ARG A 73 4.62 -2.17 -13.15
CA ARG A 73 4.02 -2.51 -11.85
C ARG A 73 2.62 -1.94 -11.66
N VAL A 74 1.73 -2.76 -11.12
CA VAL A 74 0.35 -2.44 -10.75
C VAL A 74 0.15 -2.81 -9.29
N ARG A 75 -0.36 -1.86 -8.52
CA ARG A 75 -0.75 -2.06 -7.12
C ARG A 75 -2.19 -1.64 -6.93
N PHE A 76 -2.74 -2.01 -5.79
CA PHE A 76 -3.98 -1.45 -5.29
C PHE A 76 -3.93 -1.38 -3.76
N THR A 77 -4.75 -0.52 -3.20
CA THR A 77 -4.92 -0.43 -1.74
C THR A 77 -6.39 -0.25 -1.39
N SER A 78 -6.70 -0.36 -0.11
CA SER A 78 -8.07 -0.32 0.42
C SER A 78 -9.02 -1.43 -0.09
N PRO A 79 -8.59 -2.70 -0.24
CA PRO A 79 -9.54 -3.81 -0.36
C PRO A 79 -10.28 -4.04 0.96
N HIS A 80 -11.58 -4.27 0.89
CA HIS A 80 -12.37 -4.67 2.06
C HIS A 80 -12.44 -6.20 2.16
N PRO A 81 -12.10 -6.82 3.32
CA PRO A 81 -12.04 -8.28 3.46
C PRO A 81 -13.36 -9.00 3.15
N ALA A 82 -14.50 -8.32 3.33
CA ALA A 82 -15.80 -8.93 3.05
C ALA A 82 -16.02 -9.21 1.55
N GLU A 83 -15.38 -8.44 0.68
CA GLU A 83 -15.56 -8.45 -0.77
C GLU A 83 -14.31 -9.00 -1.48
N PHE A 84 -13.35 -9.55 -0.73
CA PHE A 84 -12.14 -10.12 -1.29
C PHE A 84 -12.41 -11.57 -1.71
N THR A 85 -12.42 -11.79 -3.01
CA THR A 85 -12.85 -13.01 -3.68
C THR A 85 -11.66 -13.72 -4.35
N ASP A 86 -11.84 -15.00 -4.68
CA ASP A 86 -10.76 -15.83 -5.21
C ASP A 86 -10.32 -15.36 -6.61
N ASP A 87 -11.20 -14.78 -7.42
CA ASP A 87 -10.86 -14.23 -8.75
C ASP A 87 -9.87 -13.06 -8.68
N VAL A 88 -9.85 -12.32 -7.57
CA VAL A 88 -8.84 -11.27 -7.31
C VAL A 88 -7.50 -11.91 -6.97
N ILE A 89 -7.49 -12.98 -6.16
CA ILE A 89 -6.27 -13.72 -5.83
C ILE A 89 -5.66 -14.33 -7.09
N GLU A 90 -6.49 -14.97 -7.93
CA GLU A 90 -6.09 -15.49 -9.23
C GLU A 90 -5.56 -14.37 -10.13
N ALA A 91 -6.20 -13.19 -10.15
CA ALA A 91 -5.71 -12.04 -10.92
C ALA A 91 -4.29 -11.65 -10.55
N MET A 92 -4.03 -11.55 -9.24
CA MET A 92 -2.73 -11.19 -8.72
C MET A 92 -1.68 -12.25 -9.06
N ALA A 93 -2.02 -13.55 -8.92
CA ALA A 93 -1.09 -14.64 -9.16
C ALA A 93 -0.76 -14.84 -10.66
N GLU A 94 -1.73 -14.62 -11.55
CA GLU A 94 -1.60 -14.89 -12.98
C GLU A 94 -1.10 -13.69 -13.79
N THR A 95 -1.16 -12.47 -13.23
CA THR A 95 -0.81 -11.24 -13.95
C THR A 95 0.54 -10.71 -13.46
N PRO A 96 1.64 -10.87 -14.24
CA PRO A 96 3.01 -10.65 -13.73
C PRO A 96 3.30 -9.25 -13.20
N ASN A 97 2.68 -8.21 -13.77
CA ASN A 97 2.88 -6.85 -13.31
C ASN A 97 1.97 -6.46 -12.13
N VAL A 98 1.03 -7.33 -11.70
CA VAL A 98 0.28 -7.12 -10.45
C VAL A 98 1.15 -7.58 -9.29
N MET A 99 1.57 -6.62 -8.48
CA MET A 99 2.59 -6.85 -7.48
C MET A 99 2.09 -7.74 -6.32
N PRO A 100 2.94 -8.65 -5.80
CA PRO A 100 2.58 -9.59 -4.74
C PRO A 100 2.56 -8.90 -3.36
N GLN A 101 1.70 -7.90 -3.23
CA GLN A 101 1.49 -7.09 -2.04
C GLN A 101 -0.01 -6.97 -1.79
N LEU A 102 -0.43 -7.23 -0.56
CA LEU A 102 -1.81 -7.04 -0.13
C LEU A 102 -1.84 -6.19 1.15
N HIS A 103 -2.33 -4.97 1.04
CA HIS A 103 -2.70 -4.18 2.21
C HIS A 103 -4.18 -4.40 2.52
N MET A 104 -4.51 -5.16 3.54
CA MET A 104 -5.89 -5.52 3.87
C MET A 104 -6.23 -5.15 5.33
N PRO A 105 -7.06 -4.12 5.55
CA PRO A 105 -7.32 -3.61 6.91
C PRO A 105 -8.16 -4.58 7.77
N LEU A 106 -7.53 -5.19 8.79
CA LEU A 106 -8.19 -6.03 9.80
C LEU A 106 -9.04 -5.21 10.78
N GLN A 107 -8.49 -4.11 11.27
CA GLN A 107 -8.98 -3.26 12.37
C GLN A 107 -8.92 -3.90 13.76
N SER A 108 -9.46 -5.10 13.96
CA SER A 108 -9.36 -5.85 15.22
C SER A 108 -9.40 -7.36 14.95
N GLY A 109 -8.73 -8.17 15.77
CA GLY A 109 -8.85 -9.62 15.68
C GLY A 109 -10.04 -10.21 16.44
N SER A 110 -10.69 -9.43 17.31
CA SER A 110 -11.87 -9.89 18.05
C SER A 110 -13.14 -9.79 17.20
N ASP A 111 -13.85 -10.90 17.07
CA ASP A 111 -15.15 -10.96 16.42
C ASP A 111 -16.21 -10.08 17.09
N LYS A 112 -16.12 -9.87 18.40
CA LYS A 112 -17.00 -8.96 19.14
C LYS A 112 -16.69 -7.52 18.75
N VAL A 113 -15.43 -7.09 18.84
CA VAL A 113 -15.03 -5.73 18.48
C VAL A 113 -15.30 -5.44 17.00
N LEU A 114 -15.06 -6.40 16.10
CA LEU A 114 -15.41 -6.29 14.69
C LEU A 114 -16.92 -6.07 14.46
N ARG A 115 -17.80 -6.70 15.25
CA ARG A 115 -19.25 -6.42 15.23
C ARG A 115 -19.55 -5.00 15.68
N ASP A 116 -18.94 -4.56 16.77
CA ASP A 116 -19.13 -3.22 17.35
C ASP A 116 -18.61 -2.12 16.39
N MET A 117 -17.58 -2.45 15.60
CA MET A 117 -17.06 -1.64 14.49
C MET A 117 -17.95 -1.61 13.25
N ARG A 118 -19.01 -2.44 13.20
CA ARG A 118 -19.85 -2.74 12.02
C ARG A 118 -19.08 -3.32 10.83
N ARG A 119 -18.08 -4.15 11.09
CA ARG A 119 -17.43 -4.95 10.05
C ARG A 119 -18.29 -6.17 9.71
N SER A 120 -18.40 -6.48 8.42
CA SER A 120 -19.17 -7.61 7.88
C SER A 120 -18.37 -8.92 7.79
N TYR A 121 -17.09 -8.91 8.18
CA TYR A 121 -16.22 -10.07 8.23
C TYR A 121 -15.80 -10.38 9.67
N ARG A 122 -15.30 -11.59 9.88
CA ARG A 122 -14.87 -12.15 11.16
C ARG A 122 -13.48 -12.76 11.02
N GLN A 123 -12.83 -13.02 12.13
CA GLN A 123 -11.49 -13.57 12.25
C GLN A 123 -11.26 -14.74 11.29
N LYS A 124 -12.14 -15.76 11.32
CA LYS A 124 -12.05 -16.94 10.45
C LYS A 124 -12.02 -16.61 8.96
N LYS A 125 -12.86 -15.66 8.50
CA LYS A 125 -12.88 -15.26 7.08
C LYS A 125 -11.58 -14.53 6.71
N PHE A 126 -11.10 -13.65 7.58
CA PHE A 126 -9.88 -12.88 7.35
C PHE A 126 -8.65 -13.80 7.25
N LEU A 127 -8.45 -14.69 8.22
CA LEU A 127 -7.35 -15.67 8.20
C LEU A 127 -7.45 -16.60 6.98
N GLY A 128 -8.66 -17.07 6.64
CA GLY A 128 -8.85 -17.88 5.44
C GLY A 128 -8.48 -17.16 4.13
N ILE A 129 -8.67 -15.85 4.04
CA ILE A 129 -8.18 -15.06 2.88
C ILE A 129 -6.65 -15.09 2.84
N ILE A 130 -5.99 -14.88 3.98
CA ILE A 130 -4.52 -14.90 4.06
C ILE A 130 -3.98 -16.27 3.67
N GLU A 131 -4.60 -17.36 4.14
CA GLU A 131 -4.22 -18.72 3.75
C GLU A 131 -4.29 -18.92 2.23
N ARG A 132 -5.38 -18.49 1.58
CA ARG A 132 -5.54 -18.60 0.11
C ARG A 132 -4.53 -17.73 -0.65
N VAL A 133 -4.28 -16.51 -0.18
CA VAL A 133 -3.25 -15.62 -0.76
C VAL A 133 -1.87 -16.25 -0.66
N ARG A 134 -1.48 -16.78 0.50
CA ARG A 134 -0.19 -17.46 0.70
C ARG A 134 -0.09 -18.77 -0.08
N ALA A 135 -1.19 -19.47 -0.29
CA ALA A 135 -1.20 -20.68 -1.12
C ALA A 135 -0.93 -20.37 -2.61
N ALA A 136 -1.52 -19.28 -3.13
CA ALA A 136 -1.32 -18.84 -4.51
C ALA A 136 0.00 -18.08 -4.72
N MET A 137 0.41 -17.28 -3.74
CA MET A 137 1.59 -16.41 -3.77
C MET A 137 2.33 -16.50 -2.42
N PRO A 138 3.20 -17.52 -2.22
CA PRO A 138 3.84 -17.78 -0.92
C PRO A 138 4.68 -16.63 -0.38
N ASP A 139 5.27 -15.84 -1.27
CA ASP A 139 6.14 -14.71 -0.93
C ASP A 139 5.37 -13.37 -0.85
N ALA A 140 4.04 -13.36 -0.95
CA ALA A 140 3.25 -12.13 -0.91
C ALA A 140 3.38 -11.39 0.43
N ALA A 141 3.71 -10.09 0.38
CA ALA A 141 3.75 -9.24 1.55
C ALA A 141 2.35 -8.78 1.95
N ILE A 142 1.91 -9.18 3.14
CA ILE A 142 0.60 -8.81 3.67
C ILE A 142 0.78 -7.78 4.78
N THR A 143 0.14 -6.63 4.61
CA THR A 143 0.08 -5.57 5.63
C THR A 143 -1.35 -5.27 6.02
N THR A 144 -1.54 -4.65 7.18
CA THR A 144 -2.88 -4.36 7.73
C THR A 144 -2.93 -3.06 8.50
N ASP A 145 -4.13 -2.58 8.79
CA ASP A 145 -4.40 -1.60 9.84
C ASP A 145 -5.01 -2.28 11.08
N ILE A 146 -4.62 -1.83 12.27
CA ILE A 146 -5.19 -2.31 13.55
C ILE A 146 -5.46 -1.11 14.46
N ILE A 147 -6.64 -1.10 15.08
CA ILE A 147 -7.07 -0.10 16.07
C ILE A 147 -7.16 -0.79 17.43
N VAL A 148 -6.50 -0.22 18.44
CA VAL A 148 -6.58 -0.67 19.84
C VAL A 148 -7.33 0.33 20.71
N GLY A 149 -7.98 -0.16 21.76
CA GLY A 149 -8.74 0.69 22.69
C GLY A 149 -10.09 1.12 22.16
N PHE A 150 -10.70 0.33 21.26
CA PHE A 150 -12.07 0.59 20.81
C PHE A 150 -13.04 0.54 22.02
N PRO A 151 -14.12 1.35 22.05
CA PRO A 151 -15.05 1.33 23.18
C PRO A 151 -15.60 -0.07 23.45
N GLY A 152 -15.49 -0.54 24.69
CA GLY A 152 -15.90 -1.88 25.13
C GLY A 152 -14.93 -3.03 24.78
N GLU A 153 -13.70 -2.74 24.34
CA GLU A 153 -12.64 -3.74 24.10
C GLU A 153 -12.05 -4.28 25.43
N THR A 154 -12.21 -5.58 25.67
CA THR A 154 -11.64 -6.26 26.85
C THR A 154 -10.21 -6.75 26.62
N GLU A 155 -9.57 -7.30 27.66
CA GLU A 155 -8.23 -7.89 27.50
C GLU A 155 -8.26 -9.16 26.65
N GLU A 156 -9.34 -9.95 26.74
CA GLU A 156 -9.57 -11.11 25.90
C GLU A 156 -9.74 -10.71 24.43
N ASP A 157 -10.49 -9.63 24.16
CA ASP A 157 -10.63 -9.07 22.80
C ASP A 157 -9.27 -8.63 22.22
N PHE A 158 -8.42 -8.04 23.07
CA PHE A 158 -7.07 -7.66 22.68
C PHE A 158 -6.17 -8.88 22.44
N ALA A 159 -6.27 -9.91 23.28
CA ALA A 159 -5.55 -11.17 23.11
C ALA A 159 -5.90 -11.86 21.78
N GLU A 160 -7.19 -11.84 21.37
CA GLU A 160 -7.61 -12.31 20.04
C GLU A 160 -6.97 -11.50 18.90
N THR A 161 -6.77 -10.20 19.10
CA THR A 161 -6.03 -9.36 18.14
C THR A 161 -4.57 -9.78 18.03
N LEU A 162 -3.90 -10.03 19.16
CA LEU A 162 -2.52 -10.55 19.15
C LEU A 162 -2.45 -11.95 18.51
N HIS A 163 -3.44 -12.80 18.73
CA HIS A 163 -3.52 -14.13 18.09
C HIS A 163 -3.56 -13.99 16.57
N VAL A 164 -4.44 -13.16 16.01
CA VAL A 164 -4.50 -12.94 14.56
C VAL A 164 -3.19 -12.42 14.00
N VAL A 165 -2.52 -11.50 14.72
CA VAL A 165 -1.21 -10.99 14.29
C VAL A 165 -0.17 -12.11 14.18
N ARG A 166 -0.15 -13.06 15.14
CA ARG A 166 0.74 -14.23 15.11
C ARG A 166 0.42 -15.17 13.95
N GLU A 167 -0.85 -15.47 13.73
CA GLU A 167 -1.28 -16.38 12.64
C GLU A 167 -1.08 -15.77 11.26
N ALA A 168 -1.47 -14.50 11.09
CA ALA A 168 -1.40 -13.79 9.82
C ALA A 168 0.04 -13.49 9.38
N ARG A 169 0.98 -13.40 10.32
CA ARG A 169 2.39 -13.07 10.12
C ARG A 169 2.60 -11.89 9.17
N PHE A 170 2.00 -10.75 9.49
CA PHE A 170 2.06 -9.56 8.65
C PHE A 170 3.51 -9.08 8.43
N SER A 171 3.83 -8.64 7.22
CA SER A 171 5.13 -8.00 6.91
C SER A 171 5.24 -6.59 7.49
N GLY A 172 4.13 -6.04 7.98
CA GLY A 172 4.03 -4.77 8.69
C GLY A 172 2.57 -4.44 8.99
N ALA A 173 2.32 -3.59 9.98
CA ALA A 173 0.98 -3.10 10.26
C ALA A 173 1.01 -1.62 10.64
N PHE A 174 -0.01 -0.87 10.23
CA PHE A 174 -0.27 0.44 10.78
C PHE A 174 -1.15 0.29 12.02
N THR A 175 -0.59 0.64 13.17
CA THR A 175 -1.26 0.53 14.46
C THR A 175 -1.76 1.90 14.90
N PHE A 176 -2.99 1.95 15.38
CA PHE A 176 -3.65 3.18 15.80
C PHE A 176 -4.28 3.00 17.17
N GLN A 177 -4.15 4.02 18.02
CA GLN A 177 -5.01 4.13 19.19
C GLN A 177 -6.35 4.69 18.74
N TYR A 178 -7.45 4.12 19.24
CA TYR A 178 -8.78 4.66 18.95
C TYR A 178 -8.86 6.12 19.38
N SER A 179 -9.33 6.96 18.47
CA SER A 179 -9.51 8.39 18.70
C SER A 179 -10.95 8.77 18.38
N LYS A 180 -11.64 9.34 19.36
CA LYS A 180 -13.01 9.81 19.20
C LYS A 180 -13.06 10.89 18.11
N ARG A 181 -13.90 10.67 17.10
CA ARG A 181 -14.20 11.67 16.07
C ARG A 181 -15.64 12.14 16.21
N PRO A 182 -15.89 13.46 16.37
CA PRO A 182 -17.24 14.00 16.41
C PRO A 182 -18.08 13.53 15.22
N GLY A 183 -19.35 13.17 15.47
CA GLY A 183 -20.27 12.70 14.43
C GLY A 183 -20.17 11.21 14.06
N THR A 184 -19.26 10.45 14.66
CA THR A 184 -19.16 9.00 14.43
C THR A 184 -19.96 8.21 15.47
N PRO A 185 -20.64 7.10 15.11
CA PRO A 185 -21.35 6.26 16.08
C PRO A 185 -20.49 5.78 17.27
N ALA A 186 -19.22 5.44 17.02
CA ALA A 186 -18.29 4.97 18.05
C ALA A 186 -17.98 6.04 19.10
N ALA A 187 -18.06 7.34 18.74
CA ALA A 187 -17.82 8.43 19.68
C ALA A 187 -18.89 8.52 20.78
N ALA A 188 -20.10 7.99 20.51
CA ALA A 188 -21.23 7.98 21.44
C ALA A 188 -21.37 6.65 22.22
N LEU A 189 -20.54 5.64 21.94
CA LEU A 189 -20.60 4.37 22.66
C LEU A 189 -20.20 4.57 24.13
N PRO A 190 -20.90 3.94 25.09
CA PRO A 190 -20.43 3.82 26.46
C PRO A 190 -19.12 2.99 26.52
N ASP A 191 -18.48 2.92 27.68
CA ASP A 191 -17.33 2.03 27.92
C ASP A 191 -16.04 2.38 27.17
N GLN A 192 -15.71 3.66 27.21
CA GLN A 192 -14.44 4.16 26.70
C GLN A 192 -13.27 3.64 27.55
N ILE A 193 -12.21 3.17 26.91
CA ILE A 193 -11.08 2.53 27.59
C ILE A 193 -10.14 3.60 28.18
N PRO A 194 -9.65 3.43 29.43
CA PRO A 194 -8.70 4.36 30.04
C PRO A 194 -7.42 4.51 29.20
N PRO A 195 -6.87 5.73 29.03
CA PRO A 195 -5.68 5.96 28.19
C PRO A 195 -4.46 5.10 28.55
N ALA A 196 -4.26 4.79 29.83
CA ALA A 196 -3.16 3.93 30.28
C ALA A 196 -3.27 2.50 29.73
N VAL A 197 -4.48 1.95 29.67
CA VAL A 197 -4.74 0.61 29.11
C VAL A 197 -4.56 0.62 27.59
N VAL A 198 -5.06 1.65 26.91
CA VAL A 198 -4.87 1.81 25.45
C VAL A 198 -3.38 1.90 25.11
N LYS A 199 -2.60 2.63 25.92
CA LYS A 199 -1.15 2.75 25.75
C LYS A 199 -0.43 1.41 25.93
N ASP A 200 -0.73 0.66 26.99
CA ASP A 200 -0.16 -0.68 27.22
C ASP A 200 -0.43 -1.61 26.04
N ARG A 201 -1.69 -1.70 25.60
CA ARG A 201 -2.09 -2.53 24.45
C ARG A 201 -1.40 -2.10 23.17
N TYR A 202 -1.29 -0.79 22.92
CA TYR A 202 -0.58 -0.27 21.77
C TYR A 202 0.89 -0.69 21.76
N GLU A 203 1.61 -0.54 22.88
CA GLU A 203 3.02 -0.89 23.00
C GLU A 203 3.27 -2.40 22.83
N ARG A 204 2.40 -3.24 23.42
CA ARG A 204 2.45 -4.70 23.25
C ARG A 204 2.18 -5.13 21.81
N LEU A 205 1.19 -4.50 21.15
CA LEU A 205 0.87 -4.77 19.75
C LEU A 205 2.02 -4.37 18.81
N VAL A 206 2.55 -3.16 18.97
CA VAL A 206 3.69 -2.68 18.16
C VAL A 206 4.88 -3.61 18.31
N SER A 207 5.22 -3.97 19.56
CA SER A 207 6.35 -4.88 19.84
C SER A 207 6.18 -6.23 19.12
N LEU A 208 4.97 -6.81 19.14
CA LEU A 208 4.69 -8.07 18.44
C LEU A 208 4.73 -7.93 16.91
N VAL A 209 4.17 -6.85 16.37
CA VAL A 209 4.22 -6.56 14.92
C VAL A 209 5.66 -6.40 14.46
N ASP A 210 6.49 -5.68 15.21
CA ASP A 210 7.89 -5.43 14.87
C ASP A 210 8.72 -6.72 14.93
N GLU A 211 8.48 -7.57 15.93
CA GLU A 211 9.08 -8.90 16.05
C GLU A 211 8.79 -9.74 14.80
N ILE A 212 7.52 -9.87 14.43
CA ILE A 212 7.08 -10.67 13.28
C ILE A 212 7.57 -10.06 11.96
N ALA A 213 7.46 -8.75 11.78
CA ALA A 213 7.93 -8.07 10.58
C ALA A 213 9.44 -8.26 10.40
N TRP A 214 10.20 -8.22 11.49
CA TRP A 214 11.63 -8.53 11.46
C TRP A 214 11.93 -9.99 11.12
N GLU A 215 11.16 -10.94 11.65
CA GLU A 215 11.26 -12.35 11.25
C GLU A 215 10.98 -12.57 9.76
N GLU A 216 9.92 -11.96 9.23
CA GLU A 216 9.58 -12.05 7.81
C GLU A 216 10.68 -11.41 6.93
N ASN A 217 11.22 -10.26 7.36
CA ASN A 217 12.28 -9.56 6.63
C ASN A 217 13.61 -10.35 6.67
N LYS A 218 13.92 -11.03 7.78
CA LYS A 218 15.11 -11.90 7.88
C LYS A 218 15.11 -13.03 6.85
N ARG A 219 13.94 -13.50 6.39
CA ARG A 219 13.82 -14.53 5.33
C ARG A 219 14.31 -14.05 3.97
N LEU A 220 14.42 -12.74 3.77
CA LEU A 220 14.91 -12.14 2.52
C LEU A 220 16.43 -11.98 2.51
N VAL A 221 17.12 -12.08 3.65
CA VAL A 221 18.58 -11.97 3.70
C VAL A 221 19.22 -13.08 2.85
N GLY A 222 20.16 -12.69 1.99
CA GLY A 222 20.82 -13.55 0.99
C GLY A 222 20.02 -13.74 -0.31
N ARG A 223 18.80 -13.20 -0.42
CA ARG A 223 18.03 -13.25 -1.67
C ARG A 223 18.36 -12.06 -2.56
N HIS A 224 18.27 -12.30 -3.86
CA HIS A 224 18.27 -11.27 -4.88
C HIS A 224 16.86 -10.68 -5.01
N VAL A 225 16.76 -9.35 -4.96
CA VAL A 225 15.49 -8.64 -5.09
C VAL A 225 15.62 -7.52 -6.13
N GLU A 226 14.59 -7.36 -6.95
CA GLU A 226 14.50 -6.28 -7.93
C GLU A 226 13.81 -5.05 -7.31
N LEU A 227 14.49 -3.92 -7.26
CA LEU A 227 14.00 -2.69 -6.69
C LEU A 227 13.70 -1.68 -7.79
N MET A 228 12.56 -0.99 -7.70
CA MET A 228 12.39 0.27 -8.41
C MET A 228 13.03 1.39 -7.61
N VAL A 229 13.99 2.09 -8.20
CA VAL A 229 14.73 3.17 -7.53
C VAL A 229 13.79 4.35 -7.27
N ALA A 230 13.75 4.81 -6.02
CA ALA A 230 12.87 5.90 -5.60
C ALA A 230 13.55 7.26 -5.73
N GLU A 231 12.74 8.30 -5.91
CA GLU A 231 13.18 9.69 -5.82
C GLU A 231 13.08 10.18 -4.36
N GLY A 232 14.22 10.46 -3.72
CA GLY A 232 14.26 11.18 -2.44
C GLY A 232 13.75 10.43 -1.19
N GLU A 233 13.67 9.09 -1.19
CA GLU A 233 13.21 8.33 -0.02
C GLU A 233 14.22 8.24 1.14
N GLY A 234 15.48 8.65 0.96
CA GLY A 234 16.47 8.55 2.01
C GLY A 234 16.73 9.85 2.76
N ARG A 235 16.05 9.98 3.91
CA ARG A 235 16.32 11.05 4.90
C ARG A 235 17.76 11.03 5.46
N LYS A 236 18.56 10.01 5.14
CA LYS A 236 19.97 9.82 5.53
C LYS A 236 20.92 9.65 4.34
N ASP A 237 20.48 9.98 3.12
CA ASP A 237 21.27 9.79 1.89
C ASP A 237 22.61 10.54 1.94
N ALA A 238 22.62 11.74 2.51
CA ALA A 238 23.83 12.55 2.67
C ALA A 238 24.88 11.92 3.61
N ALA A 239 24.46 11.04 4.53
CA ALA A 239 25.35 10.46 5.55
C ALA A 239 25.81 9.02 5.22
N THR A 240 25.04 8.30 4.40
CA THR A 240 25.28 6.88 4.10
C THR A 240 25.62 6.60 2.63
N HIS A 241 25.43 7.59 1.74
CA HIS A 241 25.58 7.45 0.29
C HIS A 241 24.77 6.32 -0.36
N ARG A 242 23.79 5.77 0.37
CA ARG A 242 22.89 4.73 -0.14
C ARG A 242 21.82 5.34 -1.03
N LEU A 243 21.33 4.52 -1.96
CA LEU A 243 20.10 4.78 -2.69
C LEU A 243 18.97 3.99 -2.04
N SER A 244 17.72 4.37 -2.36
CA SER A 244 16.54 3.69 -1.85
C SER A 244 15.66 3.24 -3.00
N GLY A 245 15.00 2.12 -2.82
CA GLY A 245 14.02 1.61 -3.76
C GLY A 245 13.05 0.66 -3.09
N ARG A 246 12.01 0.28 -3.84
CA ARG A 246 10.98 -0.64 -3.36
C ARG A 246 10.93 -1.92 -4.17
N GLY A 247 10.86 -3.05 -3.47
CA GLY A 247 10.68 -4.36 -4.08
C GLY A 247 9.29 -4.54 -4.70
N PRO A 248 9.05 -5.67 -5.40
CA PRO A 248 7.72 -6.01 -5.90
C PRO A 248 6.70 -6.06 -4.76
N ASP A 249 7.11 -6.57 -3.61
CA ASP A 249 6.31 -6.67 -2.38
C ASP A 249 6.16 -5.34 -1.61
N ASN A 250 6.63 -4.23 -2.18
CA ASN A 250 6.61 -2.86 -1.64
C ASN A 250 7.53 -2.61 -0.43
N ARG A 251 8.37 -3.58 -0.02
CA ARG A 251 9.33 -3.35 1.06
C ARG A 251 10.39 -2.32 0.65
N LEU A 252 10.69 -1.42 1.58
CA LEU A 252 11.75 -0.43 1.44
C LEU A 252 13.11 -1.11 1.59
N VAL A 253 13.98 -0.89 0.61
CA VAL A 253 15.36 -1.38 0.64
C VAL A 253 16.32 -0.22 0.41
N HIS A 254 17.23 -0.02 1.35
CA HIS A 254 18.36 0.88 1.19
C HIS A 254 19.53 0.09 0.61
N PHE A 255 20.02 0.47 -0.56
CA PHE A 255 21.08 -0.26 -1.24
C PHE A 255 22.31 0.61 -1.49
N SER A 256 23.48 0.00 -1.34
CA SER A 256 24.73 0.60 -1.77
C SER A 256 24.87 0.46 -3.28
N PHE A 257 25.41 1.49 -3.92
CA PHE A 257 25.87 1.42 -5.29
C PHE A 257 27.36 1.73 -5.28
N ASP A 258 28.18 0.68 -5.28
CA ASP A 258 29.60 0.80 -5.54
C ASP A 258 29.79 0.66 -7.05
N PRO A 259 30.25 1.72 -7.75
CA PRO A 259 30.58 1.58 -9.16
C PRO A 259 31.73 0.56 -9.24
N VAL A 260 31.42 -0.66 -9.69
CA VAL A 260 32.45 -1.67 -9.92
C VAL A 260 33.34 -1.14 -11.05
N VAL A 261 34.49 -0.57 -10.68
CA VAL A 261 35.58 -0.26 -11.61
C VAL A 261 36.40 -1.53 -11.74
N GLU A 262 35.85 -2.56 -12.39
CA GLU A 262 36.68 -3.68 -12.83
C GLU A 262 37.52 -3.21 -14.01
N GLU A 263 38.85 -3.25 -13.86
CA GLU A 263 39.80 -3.05 -14.96
C GLU A 263 39.48 -4.06 -16.08
N GLY A 264 38.84 -3.58 -17.15
CA GLY A 264 38.50 -4.38 -18.33
C GLY A 264 37.01 -4.66 -18.55
N ALA A 265 36.11 -4.21 -17.67
CA ALA A 265 34.68 -4.30 -17.91
C ALA A 265 34.23 -3.28 -19.00
N LEU A 266 33.50 -3.76 -20.01
CA LEU A 266 32.94 -2.95 -21.08
C LEU A 266 31.82 -2.05 -20.53
N ALA A 267 32.09 -0.74 -20.54
CA ALA A 267 31.29 0.38 -20.08
C ALA A 267 31.09 0.50 -18.55
N PRO A 268 31.31 1.70 -17.95
CA PRO A 268 30.99 1.93 -16.55
C PRO A 268 29.48 1.74 -16.35
N VAL A 269 29.09 0.90 -15.40
CA VAL A 269 27.71 0.84 -14.94
C VAL A 269 27.36 2.23 -14.43
N SER A 270 26.57 2.97 -15.19
CA SER A 270 26.17 4.32 -14.80
C SER A 270 25.23 4.25 -13.60
N LYS A 271 25.30 5.24 -12.72
CA LYS A 271 24.49 5.29 -11.49
C LYS A 271 22.99 5.05 -11.83
N PRO A 272 22.27 4.23 -11.04
CA PRO A 272 20.83 4.06 -11.22
C PRO A 272 20.09 5.39 -11.04
N ARG A 273 19.10 5.65 -11.90
CA ARG A 273 18.23 6.83 -11.82
C ARG A 273 16.91 6.46 -11.15
N PRO A 274 16.21 7.40 -10.50
CA PRO A 274 14.83 7.16 -10.08
C PRO A 274 13.98 6.61 -11.23
N GLY A 275 13.24 5.54 -10.96
CA GLY A 275 12.42 4.80 -11.93
C GLY A 275 13.14 3.65 -12.64
N ASP A 276 14.48 3.59 -12.63
CA ASP A 276 15.19 2.39 -13.11
C ASP A 276 14.94 1.20 -12.17
N LEU A 277 15.13 -0.01 -12.68
CA LEU A 277 15.09 -1.22 -11.86
C LEU A 277 16.50 -1.70 -11.56
N VAL A 278 16.76 -2.14 -10.33
CA VAL A 278 18.06 -2.65 -9.90
C VAL A 278 17.89 -4.00 -9.23
N THR A 279 18.79 -4.94 -9.51
CA THR A 279 18.86 -6.19 -8.77
C THR A 279 19.94 -6.07 -7.69
N VAL A 280 19.59 -6.39 -6.46
CA VAL A 280 20.52 -6.34 -5.31
C VAL A 280 20.37 -7.59 -4.44
N GLU A 281 21.44 -7.99 -3.75
CA GLU A 281 21.37 -9.03 -2.71
C GLU A 281 21.13 -8.38 -1.34
N VAL A 282 20.06 -8.79 -0.65
CA VAL A 282 19.73 -8.28 0.69
C VAL A 282 20.75 -8.81 1.69
N THR A 283 21.43 -7.93 2.41
CA THR A 283 22.49 -8.28 3.37
C THR A 283 22.04 -8.14 4.82
N TYR A 284 21.03 -7.31 5.08
CA TYR A 284 20.53 -7.07 6.43
C TYR A 284 19.03 -6.75 6.45
N ALA A 285 18.39 -7.09 7.57
CA ALA A 285 16.97 -6.89 7.80
C ALA A 285 16.71 -6.17 9.13
N ALA A 286 15.83 -5.17 9.08
CA ALA A 286 15.21 -4.50 10.22
C ALA A 286 13.68 -4.67 10.16
N PRO A 287 12.91 -4.33 11.21
CA PRO A 287 11.45 -4.45 11.19
C PRO A 287 10.76 -3.70 10.03
N HIS A 288 11.30 -2.53 9.64
CA HIS A 288 10.62 -1.62 8.70
C HIS A 288 11.37 -1.37 7.39
N HIS A 289 12.57 -1.94 7.22
CA HIS A 289 13.35 -1.80 5.99
C HIS A 289 14.36 -2.95 5.87
N LEU A 290 14.89 -3.10 4.67
CA LEU A 290 16.03 -3.96 4.36
C LEU A 290 17.22 -3.11 3.97
N VAL A 291 18.40 -3.71 4.05
CA VAL A 291 19.65 -3.15 3.54
C VAL A 291 20.28 -4.14 2.59
N ALA A 292 20.81 -3.64 1.48
CA ALA A 292 21.53 -4.41 0.48
C ALA A 292 22.88 -3.76 0.19
N ASP A 293 23.96 -4.41 0.60
CA ASP A 293 25.32 -3.91 0.37
C ASP A 293 25.93 -4.41 -0.94
N ARG A 294 25.23 -5.30 -1.64
CA ARG A 294 25.71 -5.96 -2.85
C ARG A 294 24.80 -5.63 -4.01
N PHE A 295 25.27 -4.70 -4.83
CA PHE A 295 24.64 -4.36 -6.10
C PHE A 295 24.99 -5.41 -7.16
N VAL A 296 24.01 -5.80 -7.98
CA VAL A 296 24.21 -6.79 -9.04
C VAL A 296 24.12 -6.14 -10.42
N GLU A 297 22.99 -5.52 -10.73
CA GLU A 297 22.77 -4.92 -12.05
C GLU A 297 21.72 -3.81 -12.01
N VAL A 298 21.71 -2.98 -13.07
CA VAL A 298 20.67 -1.99 -13.34
C VAL A 298 20.06 -2.27 -14.71
N ARG A 299 18.72 -2.30 -14.75
CA ARG A 299 17.92 -2.27 -15.97
C ARG A 299 17.38 -0.86 -16.16
N ARG A 300 17.80 -0.21 -17.25
CA ARG A 300 17.27 1.10 -17.65
C ARG A 300 15.79 0.98 -18.02
N THR A 301 15.01 1.96 -17.60
CA THR A 301 13.57 1.98 -17.88
C THR A 301 13.15 3.29 -18.53
N ARG A 302 11.95 3.26 -19.13
CA ARG A 302 11.27 4.46 -19.63
C ARG A 302 11.03 5.49 -18.52
N SER A 303 10.78 5.05 -17.28
CA SER A 303 10.64 5.97 -16.14
C SER A 303 11.96 6.62 -15.77
N GLY A 304 13.08 5.89 -15.85
CA GLY A 304 14.40 6.47 -15.68
C GLY A 304 14.73 7.52 -16.74
N ASP A 305 14.40 7.23 -18.01
CA ASP A 305 14.60 8.17 -19.12
C ASP A 305 13.71 9.41 -18.96
N ALA A 306 12.45 9.22 -18.57
CA ALA A 306 11.52 10.32 -18.33
C ALA A 306 11.97 11.20 -17.15
N TRP A 307 12.50 10.60 -16.07
CA TRP A 307 13.07 11.35 -14.96
C TRP A 307 14.30 12.15 -15.40
N GLU A 308 15.21 11.55 -16.16
CA GLU A 308 16.42 12.22 -16.66
C GLU A 308 16.05 13.40 -17.57
N ALA A 309 15.12 13.21 -18.50
CA ALA A 309 14.64 14.27 -19.38
C ALA A 309 14.02 15.45 -18.61
N ARG A 310 13.20 15.18 -17.58
CA ARG A 310 12.61 16.22 -16.72
C ARG A 310 13.64 16.98 -15.89
N THR A 311 14.71 16.31 -15.48
CA THR A 311 15.74 16.89 -14.60
C THR A 311 16.84 17.61 -15.38
N ALA A 312 17.09 17.20 -16.63
CA ALA A 312 18.08 17.81 -17.52
C ALA A 312 17.56 19.07 -18.24
N ALA A 313 16.25 19.20 -18.43
CA ALA A 313 15.64 20.36 -19.11
C ALA A 313 15.37 21.53 -18.15
N PRO A 314 15.55 22.80 -18.58
CA PRO A 314 15.02 23.95 -17.84
C PRO A 314 13.49 23.80 -17.71
N ALA A 315 12.93 24.08 -16.53
CA ALA A 315 11.51 23.94 -16.23
C ALA A 315 10.63 24.64 -17.28
N THR A 316 10.22 23.89 -18.30
CA THR A 316 9.24 24.29 -19.30
C THR A 316 8.00 23.50 -18.96
N GLY A 317 6.94 24.21 -18.59
CA GLY A 317 5.69 23.64 -18.11
C GLY A 317 5.09 22.72 -19.16
N THR A 318 5.38 21.43 -19.06
CA THR A 318 4.64 20.40 -19.76
C THR A 318 3.34 20.19 -19.01
N ALA A 319 2.23 20.39 -19.71
CA ALA A 319 0.91 20.08 -19.19
C ALA A 319 0.80 18.54 -19.10
N GLY A 320 1.17 17.98 -17.96
CA GLY A 320 0.97 16.55 -17.69
C GLY A 320 -0.51 16.20 -17.64
N VAL A 321 -0.83 14.92 -17.81
CA VAL A 321 -2.20 14.41 -17.64
C VAL A 321 -2.74 14.86 -16.27
N PRO A 322 -3.85 15.61 -16.22
CA PRO A 322 -4.44 16.01 -14.95
C PRO A 322 -4.98 14.76 -14.25
N LEU A 323 -4.36 14.37 -13.13
CA LEU A 323 -4.73 13.21 -12.29
C LEU A 323 -6.12 13.35 -11.62
N GLY A 324 -6.96 14.28 -12.07
CA GLY A 324 -8.24 14.60 -11.45
C GLY A 324 -8.15 15.00 -9.98
N MET A 325 -6.95 15.30 -9.47
CA MET A 325 -6.79 15.71 -8.07
C MET A 325 -7.53 17.03 -7.87
N PRO A 326 -8.43 17.14 -6.87
CA PRO A 326 -9.02 18.42 -6.54
C PRO A 326 -7.90 19.40 -6.19
N ALA A 327 -8.02 20.64 -6.67
CA ALA A 327 -7.09 21.70 -6.31
C ALA A 327 -7.00 21.79 -4.78
N VAL A 328 -5.80 21.58 -4.22
CA VAL A 328 -5.57 21.76 -2.79
C VAL A 328 -5.49 23.26 -2.53
N GLY A 329 -6.53 23.80 -1.93
CA GLY A 329 -6.67 25.22 -1.64
C GLY A 329 -8.01 25.51 -0.96
N VAL A 330 -8.14 26.73 -0.41
CA VAL A 330 -9.42 27.20 0.12
C VAL A 330 -10.45 27.18 -1.02
N PRO A 331 -11.63 26.55 -0.85
CA PRO A 331 -12.69 26.61 -1.85
C PRO A 331 -12.96 28.05 -2.26
N ALA A 332 -13.34 28.27 -3.52
CA ALA A 332 -13.80 29.58 -3.95
C ALA A 332 -14.91 30.06 -2.98
N PRO A 333 -14.88 31.34 -2.54
CA PRO A 333 -15.91 31.87 -1.66
C PRO A 333 -17.28 31.58 -2.25
N LEU A 334 -18.22 31.14 -1.40
CA LEU A 334 -19.60 31.03 -1.81
C LEU A 334 -20.07 32.40 -2.33
N PRO A 335 -20.89 32.45 -3.39
CA PRO A 335 -21.47 33.71 -3.85
C PRO A 335 -22.20 34.37 -2.67
N ASP A 336 -22.10 35.70 -2.57
CA ASP A 336 -22.78 36.46 -1.53
C ASP A 336 -24.24 36.05 -1.47
N ALA A 337 -24.69 35.67 -0.27
CA ALA A 337 -26.09 35.37 -0.05
C ALA A 337 -26.92 36.60 -0.48
N PRO A 338 -28.05 36.42 -1.19
CA PRO A 338 -28.90 37.55 -1.52
C PRO A 338 -29.28 38.26 -0.21
N VAL A 339 -28.95 39.55 -0.18
CA VAL A 339 -29.22 40.42 0.96
C VAL A 339 -30.72 40.35 1.23
N CYS A 340 -31.09 39.82 2.40
CA CYS A 340 -32.46 39.94 2.88
C CYS A 340 -32.61 41.37 3.41
N GLY A 341 -33.23 42.25 2.62
CA GLY A 341 -33.59 43.62 2.98
C GLY A 341 -33.26 44.61 1.89
#